data_AF-A0A392QAK9-F1
#
_entry.id   AF-A0A392QAK9-F1
#
_cell.length_a   1.000
_cell.length_b   1.000
_cell.length_c   1.000
_cell.angle_alpha   90.00
_cell.angle_beta   90.00
_cell.angle_gamma   90.00
#
_symmetry.space_group_name_H-M   'P 1'
#
loop_
_entity.id
_entity.type
_entity.pdbx_description
1 polymer ?
#
loop_
_entity_poly.entity_id
_entity_poly.type
_entity_poly.pdbx_seq_one_letter_code
_entity_poly.pdbx_strand_id
1 'polypeptide(L)'
;PGQRSRLWDPEEIYDVLTNNTGTSAVEGILLDMDQIASINLSSKAFKEMPNLRLLAFRDLKGISTVYLPMGLDLLPKNLRYLEWNGFPLKSLPSTFCPEMLVELSLPHSNVEKLWNGVLVCIIHLSITDLQYNIFQFSFDRS
;
A
#
# COMPACT_ATOMS: atom_id res chain seq x y z
N PRO A 1 -0.29 3.60 -18.62
CA PRO A 1 -0.04 3.43 -17.16
C PRO A 1 -0.51 2.05 -16.71
N GLY A 2 0.25 1.36 -15.84
CA GLY A 2 -0.23 0.14 -15.17
C GLY A 2 -0.12 -1.17 -15.98
N GLN A 3 0.71 -1.21 -17.02
CA GLN A 3 1.03 -2.44 -17.79
C GLN A 3 2.29 -3.14 -17.28
N ARG A 4 3.05 -2.48 -16.40
CA ARG A 4 4.25 -3.03 -15.77
C ARG A 4 3.83 -3.88 -14.58
N SER A 5 4.61 -4.94 -14.31
CA SER A 5 4.40 -5.75 -13.10
C SER A 5 4.74 -5.02 -11.82
N ARG A 6 5.59 -4.00 -11.92
CA ARG A 6 6.12 -3.24 -10.81
C ARG A 6 6.04 -1.77 -11.14
N LEU A 7 5.42 -0.99 -10.25
CA LEU A 7 5.32 0.46 -10.34
C LEU A 7 6.10 1.08 -9.18
N TRP A 8 6.97 2.04 -9.50
CA TRP A 8 7.76 2.82 -8.53
C TRP A 8 7.89 4.30 -8.89
N ASP A 9 7.48 4.67 -10.10
CA ASP A 9 7.43 6.07 -10.53
C ASP A 9 6.22 6.76 -9.88
N PRO A 10 6.41 7.82 -9.08
CA PRO A 10 5.32 8.44 -8.33
C PRO A 10 4.21 9.03 -9.22
N GLU A 11 4.56 9.59 -10.38
CA GLU A 11 3.59 10.16 -11.32
C GLU A 11 2.75 9.04 -11.96
N GLU A 12 3.39 7.97 -12.45
CA GLU A 12 2.70 6.80 -13.00
C GLU A 12 1.76 6.17 -11.95
N ILE A 13 2.22 6.00 -10.72
CA ILE A 13 1.41 5.43 -9.64
C ILE A 13 0.24 6.36 -9.30
N TYR A 14 0.48 7.66 -9.20
CA TYR A 14 -0.58 8.65 -8.93
C TYR A 14 -1.69 8.53 -9.97
N ASP A 15 -1.34 8.52 -11.26
CA ASP A 15 -2.31 8.38 -12.35
C ASP A 15 -3.03 7.03 -12.33
N VAL A 16 -2.31 5.94 -12.07
CA VAL A 16 -2.88 4.59 -11.99
C VAL A 16 -3.91 4.49 -10.89
N LEU A 17 -3.60 5.00 -9.70
CA LEU A 17 -4.43 4.88 -8.52
C LEU A 17 -5.62 5.84 -8.53
N THR A 18 -5.42 7.10 -8.92
CA THR A 18 -6.48 8.11 -8.94
C THR A 18 -7.52 7.84 -10.03
N ASN A 19 -7.08 7.34 -11.19
CA ASN A 19 -7.97 7.02 -12.31
C ASN A 19 -8.43 5.55 -12.33
N ASN A 20 -8.03 4.73 -11.36
CA ASN A 20 -8.29 3.29 -11.30
C ASN A 20 -7.90 2.54 -12.60
N THR A 21 -6.77 2.92 -13.21
CA THR A 21 -6.29 2.34 -14.49
C THR A 21 -5.28 1.20 -14.30
N GLY A 22 -5.12 0.74 -13.05
CA GLY A 22 -4.34 -0.46 -12.75
C GLY A 22 -4.89 -1.69 -13.46
N THR A 23 -4.02 -2.67 -13.71
CA THR A 23 -4.40 -3.89 -14.42
C THR A 23 -3.92 -5.13 -13.68
N SER A 24 -4.36 -6.30 -14.14
CA SER A 24 -3.86 -7.59 -13.65
C SER A 24 -2.36 -7.82 -13.90
N ALA A 25 -1.71 -7.00 -14.73
CA ALA A 25 -0.26 -7.04 -14.87
C ALA A 25 0.45 -6.57 -13.59
N VAL A 26 -0.14 -5.62 -12.85
CA VAL A 26 0.49 -5.00 -11.68
C VAL A 26 0.51 -5.98 -10.51
N GLU A 27 1.73 -6.33 -10.08
CA GLU A 27 2.01 -7.19 -8.93
C GLU A 27 2.60 -6.41 -7.74
N GLY A 28 3.22 -5.26 -7.98
CA GLY A 28 3.84 -4.45 -6.93
C GLY A 28 3.71 -2.95 -7.16
N ILE A 29 3.38 -2.23 -6.10
CA ILE A 29 3.35 -0.76 -6.05
C ILE A 29 4.21 -0.30 -4.88
N LEU A 30 5.23 0.49 -5.18
CA LEU A 30 6.06 1.20 -4.21
C LEU A 30 5.92 2.69 -4.45
N LEU A 31 5.13 3.36 -3.64
CA LEU A 31 4.89 4.79 -3.74
C LEU A 31 5.69 5.54 -2.68
N ASP A 32 6.65 6.33 -3.14
CA ASP A 32 7.29 7.36 -2.33
C ASP A 32 6.36 8.58 -2.23
N MET A 33 5.70 8.69 -1.10
CA MET A 33 4.75 9.77 -0.80
C MET A 33 5.46 11.09 -0.51
N ASP A 34 6.77 11.12 -0.22
CA ASP A 34 7.49 12.39 -0.01
C ASP A 34 7.47 13.30 -1.26
N GLN A 35 7.14 12.72 -2.42
CA GLN A 35 7.03 13.39 -3.71
C GLN A 35 5.58 13.80 -4.05
N ILE A 36 4.60 13.39 -3.24
CA ILE A 36 3.18 13.62 -3.49
C ILE A 36 2.53 14.24 -2.24
N ALA A 37 2.11 15.51 -2.34
CA ALA A 37 1.46 16.19 -1.22
C ALA A 37 0.17 15.50 -0.76
N SER A 38 -0.66 15.04 -1.70
CA SER A 38 -1.84 14.26 -1.37
C SER A 38 -2.32 13.40 -2.53
N ILE A 39 -3.03 12.32 -2.21
CA ILE A 39 -3.68 11.45 -3.20
C ILE A 39 -5.10 11.10 -2.75
N ASN A 40 -6.04 11.21 -3.69
CA ASN A 40 -7.44 10.83 -3.47
C ASN A 40 -7.67 9.44 -4.07
N LEU A 41 -7.92 8.45 -3.22
CA LEU A 41 -8.19 7.09 -3.65
C LEU A 41 -9.69 6.82 -3.64
N SER A 42 -10.17 6.14 -4.69
CA SER A 42 -11.52 5.60 -4.72
C SER A 42 -11.62 4.36 -3.84
N SER A 43 -12.84 3.98 -3.42
CA SER A 43 -13.05 2.74 -2.67
C SER A 43 -12.66 1.48 -3.46
N LYS A 44 -12.47 1.61 -4.78
CA LYS A 44 -12.16 0.53 -5.73
C LYS A 44 -10.76 0.65 -6.33
N ALA A 45 -9.88 1.48 -5.75
CA ALA A 45 -8.53 1.75 -6.27
C ALA A 45 -7.73 0.49 -6.64
N PHE A 46 -7.93 -0.62 -5.89
CA PHE A 46 -7.20 -1.87 -6.09
C PHE A 46 -7.99 -2.97 -6.80
N LYS A 47 -9.22 -2.69 -7.24
CA LYS A 47 -10.13 -3.72 -7.78
C LYS A 47 -9.62 -4.37 -9.05
N GLU A 48 -9.04 -3.58 -9.95
CA GLU A 48 -8.56 -4.05 -11.25
C GLU A 48 -7.11 -4.60 -11.19
N MET A 49 -6.54 -4.73 -9.99
CA MET A 49 -5.19 -5.29 -9.75
C MET A 49 -5.25 -6.57 -8.89
N PRO A 50 -5.91 -7.65 -9.35
CA PRO A 50 -6.10 -8.87 -8.57
C PRO A 50 -4.78 -9.63 -8.26
N ASN A 51 -3.73 -9.36 -9.02
CA ASN A 51 -2.41 -9.97 -8.85
C ASN A 51 -1.47 -9.14 -7.96
N LEU A 52 -1.96 -8.04 -7.38
CA LEU A 52 -1.15 -7.20 -6.49
C LEU A 52 -0.75 -7.99 -5.24
N ARG A 53 0.56 -8.05 -5.00
CA ARG A 53 1.22 -8.79 -3.93
C ARG A 53 2.01 -7.88 -3.01
N LEU A 54 2.43 -6.71 -3.48
CA LEU A 54 3.17 -5.71 -2.70
C LEU A 54 2.49 -4.36 -2.86
N LEU A 55 2.12 -3.76 -1.74
CA LEU A 55 1.61 -2.39 -1.67
C LEU A 55 2.37 -1.66 -0.58
N ALA A 56 3.16 -0.66 -0.96
CA ALA A 56 4.00 0.10 -0.04
C ALA A 56 3.85 1.60 -0.27
N PHE A 57 3.26 2.31 0.68
CA PHE A 57 3.15 3.77 0.71
C PHE A 57 4.08 4.30 1.80
N ARG A 58 5.16 4.94 1.37
CA ARG A 58 6.24 5.43 2.24
C ARG A 58 6.19 6.93 2.34
N ASP A 59 5.98 7.44 3.54
CA ASP A 59 6.02 8.87 3.85
C ASP A 59 7.02 9.05 5.00
N LEU A 60 8.25 9.40 4.67
CA LEU A 60 9.32 9.55 5.67
C LEU A 60 9.25 10.91 6.35
N LYS A 61 8.70 11.91 5.65
CA LYS A 61 8.57 13.28 6.16
C LYS A 61 7.28 13.50 6.94
N GLY A 62 6.29 12.63 6.79
CA GLY A 62 4.98 12.75 7.45
C GLY A 62 4.18 13.95 6.95
N ILE A 63 4.43 14.42 5.72
CA ILE A 63 3.79 15.62 5.15
C ILE A 63 2.69 15.29 4.16
N SER A 64 2.52 14.01 3.83
CA SER A 64 1.67 13.58 2.73
C SER A 64 0.38 12.97 3.24
N THR A 65 -0.73 13.23 2.54
CA THR A 65 -2.05 12.77 2.97
C THR A 65 -2.73 11.88 1.94
N VAL A 66 -3.19 10.71 2.38
CA VAL A 66 -4.08 9.86 1.60
C VAL A 66 -5.53 10.10 2.02
N TYR A 67 -6.37 10.46 1.06
CA TYR A 67 -7.81 10.62 1.28
C TYR A 67 -8.56 9.41 0.74
N LEU A 68 -9.42 8.83 1.59
CA LEU A 68 -10.32 7.72 1.29
C LEU A 68 -11.74 8.08 1.76
N PRO A 69 -12.42 9.05 1.11
CA PRO A 69 -13.69 9.61 1.60
C PRO A 69 -14.80 8.55 1.68
N MET A 70 -14.75 7.52 0.83
CA MET A 70 -15.70 6.40 0.81
C MET A 70 -15.12 5.12 1.44
N GLY A 71 -13.96 5.20 2.09
CA GLY A 71 -13.23 4.03 2.58
C GLY A 71 -12.62 3.19 1.46
N LEU A 72 -12.28 1.94 1.77
CA LEU A 72 -11.79 0.92 0.83
C LEU A 72 -12.76 -0.28 0.84
N ASP A 73 -13.27 -0.66 -0.34
CA ASP A 73 -14.20 -1.79 -0.48
C ASP A 73 -13.48 -3.13 -0.32
N LEU A 74 -12.26 -3.21 -0.85
CA LEU A 74 -11.46 -4.43 -0.91
C LEU A 74 -9.97 -4.11 -0.98
N LEU A 75 -9.19 -5.00 -0.38
CA LEU A 75 -7.77 -5.14 -0.65
C LEU A 75 -7.54 -6.43 -1.48
N PRO A 76 -6.53 -6.47 -2.36
CA PRO A 76 -6.24 -7.65 -3.17
C PRO A 76 -5.99 -8.89 -2.30
N LYS A 77 -6.62 -10.02 -2.66
CA LYS A 77 -6.53 -11.27 -1.87
C LYS A 77 -5.13 -11.88 -1.85
N ASN A 78 -4.33 -11.61 -2.88
CA ASN A 78 -2.98 -12.13 -3.02
C ASN A 78 -1.91 -11.25 -2.36
N LEU A 79 -2.32 -10.22 -1.61
CA LEU A 79 -1.41 -9.29 -0.98
C LEU A 79 -0.54 -10.02 0.05
N ARG A 80 0.78 -9.91 -0.13
CA ARG A 80 1.80 -10.51 0.75
C ARG A 80 2.49 -9.48 1.63
N TYR A 81 2.64 -8.26 1.12
CA TYR A 81 3.29 -7.16 1.82
C TYR A 81 2.41 -5.93 1.76
N LEU A 82 2.05 -5.40 2.94
CA LEU A 82 1.31 -4.16 3.08
C LEU A 82 2.07 -3.22 4.01
N GLU A 83 2.70 -2.20 3.42
CA GLU A 83 3.29 -1.07 4.12
C GLU A 83 2.47 0.17 3.80
N TRP A 84 1.90 0.85 4.79
CA TRP A 84 1.11 2.05 4.55
C TRP A 84 1.28 3.06 5.67
N ASN A 85 2.19 4.02 5.48
CA ASN A 85 2.39 5.13 6.38
C ASN A 85 1.16 6.04 6.40
N GLY A 86 0.71 6.40 7.59
CA GLY A 86 -0.44 7.30 7.74
C GLY A 86 -1.76 6.70 7.25
N PHE A 87 -1.92 5.37 7.28
CA PHE A 87 -3.14 4.72 6.79
C PHE A 87 -4.39 5.36 7.44
N PRO A 88 -5.32 5.92 6.63
CA PRO A 88 -6.30 6.89 7.14
C PRO A 88 -7.52 6.25 7.80
N LEU A 89 -7.79 4.96 7.54
CA LEU A 89 -8.97 4.28 8.07
C LEU A 89 -8.71 3.68 9.45
N LYS A 90 -9.77 3.53 10.24
CA LYS A 90 -9.72 2.93 11.60
C LYS A 90 -9.59 1.41 11.62
N SER A 91 -9.86 0.77 10.50
CA SER A 91 -9.76 -0.68 10.32
C SER A 91 -9.47 -0.99 8.85
N LEU A 92 -8.90 -2.17 8.60
CA LEU A 92 -8.83 -2.73 7.25
C LEU A 92 -10.23 -3.10 6.74
N PRO A 93 -10.44 -3.24 5.41
CA PRO A 93 -11.72 -3.70 4.87
C PRO A 93 -12.11 -5.05 5.48
N SER A 94 -13.37 -5.19 5.91
CA SER A 94 -13.85 -6.42 6.55
C SER A 94 -13.82 -7.65 5.63
N THR A 95 -13.77 -7.42 4.31
CA THR A 95 -13.64 -8.43 3.26
C THR A 95 -12.20 -8.91 3.06
N PHE A 96 -11.23 -8.27 3.70
CA PHE A 96 -9.82 -8.61 3.55
C PHE A 96 -9.48 -9.89 4.32
N CYS A 97 -9.05 -10.92 3.57
CA CYS A 97 -8.56 -12.18 4.13
C CYS A 97 -7.02 -12.16 4.11
N PRO A 98 -6.33 -12.06 5.27
CA PRO A 98 -4.87 -11.95 5.31
C PRO A 98 -4.14 -13.30 5.17
N GLU A 99 -4.76 -14.32 4.55
CA GLU A 99 -4.18 -15.67 4.44
C GLU A 99 -2.83 -15.71 3.72
N MET A 100 -2.64 -14.80 2.75
CA MET A 100 -1.41 -14.68 1.97
C MET A 100 -0.45 -13.61 2.53
N LEU A 101 -0.87 -12.88 3.58
CA LEU A 101 -0.13 -11.76 4.12
C LEU A 101 1.07 -12.26 4.93
N VAL A 102 2.26 -11.88 4.50
CA VAL A 102 3.53 -12.17 5.15
C VAL A 102 3.90 -11.05 6.10
N GLU A 103 3.66 -9.81 5.69
CA GLU A 103 4.05 -8.62 6.45
C GLU A 103 3.00 -7.52 6.37
N LEU A 104 2.73 -6.92 7.53
CA LEU A 104 1.83 -5.79 7.71
C LEU A 104 2.53 -4.71 8.53
N SER A 105 2.66 -3.53 7.96
CA SER A 105 3.24 -2.35 8.59
C SER A 105 2.34 -1.14 8.33
N LEU A 106 1.72 -0.62 9.38
CA LEU A 106 0.83 0.55 9.32
C LEU A 106 1.30 1.66 10.27
N PRO A 107 2.53 2.15 10.12
CA PRO A 107 3.08 3.19 10.98
C PRO A 107 2.27 4.48 10.88
N HIS A 108 2.14 5.17 12.02
CA HIS A 108 1.38 6.43 12.12
C HIS A 108 -0.07 6.34 11.62
N SER A 109 -0.67 5.14 11.62
CA SER A 109 -2.04 4.93 11.18
C SER A 109 -3.06 5.18 12.27
N ASN A 110 -4.32 5.38 11.86
CA ASN A 110 -5.46 5.50 12.76
C ASN A 110 -6.09 4.14 13.10
N VAL A 111 -5.44 3.03 12.77
CA VAL A 111 -6.03 1.69 12.91
C VAL A 111 -6.14 1.30 14.38
N GLU A 112 -7.37 1.06 14.82
CA GLU A 112 -7.68 0.64 16.19
C GLU A 112 -7.84 -0.89 16.28
N LYS A 113 -8.23 -1.55 15.17
CA LYS A 113 -8.46 -3.00 15.08
C LYS A 113 -8.10 -3.54 13.70
N LEU A 114 -7.41 -4.69 13.63
CA LEU A 114 -7.03 -5.34 12.37
C LEU A 114 -8.10 -6.30 11.85
N TRP A 115 -8.44 -7.31 12.65
CA TRP A 115 -9.50 -8.29 12.38
C TRP A 115 -9.93 -8.94 13.70
N ASN A 116 -11.12 -9.57 13.70
CA ASN A 116 -11.76 -10.31 14.79
C ASN A 116 -10.87 -10.62 16.02
N GLY A 117 -10.70 -9.64 16.92
CA GLY A 117 -10.03 -9.83 18.22
C GLY A 117 -8.51 -9.64 18.27
N VAL A 118 -7.81 -9.37 17.15
CA VAL A 118 -6.37 -9.10 17.17
C VAL A 118 -6.13 -7.59 17.35
N LEU A 119 -5.66 -7.23 18.54
CA LEU A 119 -5.13 -5.91 18.86
C LEU A 119 -3.75 -5.75 18.22
N VAL A 120 -3.49 -4.59 17.61
CA VAL A 120 -2.16 -4.22 17.12
C VAL A 120 -1.28 -3.94 18.35
N CYS A 121 -0.48 -4.91 18.77
CA CYS A 121 0.74 -4.56 19.48
C CYS A 121 1.67 -3.97 18.44
N ILE A 122 1.99 -2.68 18.58
CA ILE A 122 2.98 -1.97 17.79
C ILE A 122 4.33 -2.65 18.06
N ILE A 123 4.65 -3.71 17.32
CA ILE A 123 6.02 -4.19 17.26
C ILE A 123 6.70 -3.21 16.32
N HIS A 124 7.29 -2.20 16.93
CA HIS A 124 8.28 -1.32 16.34
C HIS A 124 9.50 -2.17 15.93
N LEU A 125 9.37 -2.97 14.87
CA LEU A 125 10.52 -3.58 14.20
C LEU A 125 11.16 -2.49 13.38
N SER A 126 12.04 -1.73 14.03
CA SER A 126 13.09 -1.00 13.34
C SER A 126 13.99 -2.03 12.62
N ILE A 127 13.63 -2.36 11.38
CA ILE A 127 14.57 -2.90 10.39
C ILE A 127 14.74 -1.85 9.28
N THR A 128 15.00 -0.62 9.69
CA THR A 128 15.56 0.43 8.83
C THR A 128 16.99 0.58 9.30
N ASP A 129 17.94 -0.17 8.74
CA ASP A 129 18.87 0.45 7.79
C ASP A 129 19.29 -0.43 6.59
N LEU A 130 18.75 -1.64 6.44
CA LEU A 130 19.28 -2.59 5.41
C LEU A 130 18.33 -2.95 4.27
N GLN A 131 17.05 -2.60 4.33
CA GLN A 131 16.10 -2.96 3.26
C GLN A 131 16.02 -1.95 2.10
N TYR A 132 16.39 -0.69 2.32
CA TYR A 132 16.32 0.35 1.29
C TYR A 132 17.15 -0.03 0.04
N ASN A 133 18.31 -0.65 0.24
CA ASN A 133 19.17 -1.11 -0.86
C ASN A 133 18.71 -2.41 -1.52
N ILE A 134 18.09 -3.34 -0.78
CA ILE A 134 17.69 -4.65 -1.34
C ILE A 134 16.43 -4.52 -2.20
N PHE A 135 15.47 -3.69 -1.79
CA PHE A 135 14.23 -3.51 -2.54
C PHE A 135 14.44 -2.69 -3.81
N GLN A 136 15.23 -1.61 -3.77
CA GLN A 136 15.58 -0.83 -4.98
C GLN A 136 16.27 -1.72 -6.03
N PHE A 137 17.24 -2.54 -5.62
CA PHE A 137 17.93 -3.48 -6.51
C PHE A 137 17.02 -4.54 -7.15
N SER A 138 15.91 -4.89 -6.50
CA SER A 138 14.95 -5.87 -7.01
C SER A 138 13.96 -5.27 -8.03
N PHE A 139 13.76 -3.96 -8.00
CA PHE A 139 12.89 -3.22 -8.92
C PHE A 139 13.65 -2.76 -10.17
N ASP A 140 14.95 -2.44 -10.06
CA ASP A 140 15.80 -2.04 -11.21
C ASP A 140 16.20 -3.20 -12.16
N ARG A 141 15.74 -4.45 -11.91
CA ARG A 141 16.11 -5.64 -12.70
C ARG A 141 15.05 -6.17 -13.67
N SER A 142 14.02 -5.40 -14.01
CA SER A 142 12.99 -5.80 -15.00
C SER A 142 12.78 -4.77 -16.09
#